data_AF-A0A968QD95-F1
#
_entry.id   AF-A0A968QD95-F1
#
_cell.length_a   1.000
_cell.length_b   1.000
_cell.length_c   1.000
_cell.angle_alpha   90.00
_cell.angle_beta   90.00
_cell.angle_gamma   90.00
#
_symmetry.space_group_name_H-M   'P 1'
#
loop_
_entity.id
_entity.type
_entity.pdbx_description
1 polymer ?
#
loop_
_entity_poly.entity_id
_entity_poly.type
_entity_poly.pdbx_seq_one_letter_code
_entity_poly.pdbx_strand_id
1 'polypeptide(L)'
;MLNDSVLKVSPHGSFKVSQLCKSVVICEATAGDRHNWGNATETEPAFIVYLGCSKDKVAEKIKYINNALGCYWCEVRQPKYLQEFEAEIKIRGMQRHSDDETNGLDFLLWAENDFNYIESDEYDYYTTGYQPRW
;
A
#
# COMPACT_ATOMS: atom_id res chain seq x y z
N MET A 1 7.84 -9.78 -8.02
CA MET A 1 8.39 -10.24 -6.73
C MET A 1 8.26 -9.09 -5.76
N LEU A 2 7.71 -9.33 -4.57
CA LEU A 2 7.61 -8.30 -3.55
C LEU A 2 8.99 -8.01 -2.97
N ASN A 3 9.19 -6.78 -2.51
CA ASN A 3 10.36 -6.34 -1.77
C ASN A 3 9.89 -5.63 -0.49
N ASP A 4 10.74 -5.50 0.53
CA ASP A 4 10.57 -4.51 1.60
C ASP A 4 11.80 -3.60 1.64
N SER A 5 11.91 -2.75 0.62
CA SER A 5 12.96 -1.73 0.59
C SER A 5 12.51 -0.55 1.45
N VAL A 6 13.09 -0.43 2.64
CA VAL A 6 12.81 0.69 3.55
C VAL A 6 13.33 1.98 2.94
N LEU A 7 12.40 2.86 2.52
CA LEU A 7 12.72 4.14 1.91
C LEU A 7 12.96 5.23 2.96
N LYS A 8 12.19 5.20 4.05
CA LYS A 8 12.26 6.22 5.11
C LYS A 8 11.71 5.70 6.42
N VAL A 9 12.36 6.07 7.52
CA VAL A 9 11.80 5.92 8.88
C VAL A 9 11.63 7.31 9.47
N SER A 10 10.55 7.52 10.24
CA SER A 10 10.36 8.74 11.02
C SER A 10 11.52 8.92 12.02
N PRO A 11 12.13 10.11 12.15
CA PRO A 11 13.18 10.36 13.14
C PRO A 11 12.77 10.04 14.57
N HIS A 12 11.47 10.06 14.86
CA HIS A 12 10.88 9.76 16.16
C HIS A 12 10.14 8.42 16.19
N GLY A 13 10.34 7.56 15.18
CA GLY A 13 9.74 6.22 15.14
C GLY A 13 8.21 6.22 15.07
N SER A 14 7.59 7.23 14.47
CA SER A 14 6.11 7.30 14.34
C SER A 14 5.56 6.58 13.11
N PHE A 15 6.38 6.40 12.07
CA PHE A 15 6.01 5.71 10.84
C PHE A 15 7.23 5.11 10.13
N LYS A 16 7.00 4.10 9.29
CA LYS A 16 7.94 3.49 8.36
C LYS A 16 7.38 3.61 6.94
N VAL A 17 8.24 3.93 5.96
CA VAL A 17 7.91 3.94 4.54
C VAL A 17 8.69 2.84 3.85
N SER A 18 7.96 1.94 3.20
CA SER A 18 8.49 0.73 2.56
C SER A 18 7.98 0.62 1.14
N GLN A 19 8.87 0.28 0.21
CA GLN A 19 8.50 -0.07 -1.16
C GLN A 19 8.22 -1.56 -1.26
N LEU A 20 6.99 -1.91 -1.66
CA LEU A 20 6.50 -3.27 -1.78
C LEU A 20 6.73 -3.86 -3.18
N CYS A 21 6.58 -3.04 -4.21
CA CYS A 21 6.95 -3.40 -5.57
C CYS A 21 7.35 -2.13 -6.33
N LYS A 22 7.63 -2.24 -7.63
CA LYS A 22 8.09 -1.11 -8.44
C LYS A 22 7.15 0.10 -8.34
N SER A 23 5.84 -0.10 -8.46
CA SER A 23 4.84 0.96 -8.47
C SER A 23 4.14 1.18 -7.12
N VAL A 24 4.43 0.42 -6.06
CA VAL A 24 3.69 0.51 -4.79
C VAL A 24 4.61 0.74 -3.60
N VAL A 25 4.32 1.80 -2.86
CA VAL A 25 4.94 2.14 -1.58
C VAL A 25 3.86 2.26 -0.51
N ILE A 26 4.13 1.74 0.69
CA ILE A 26 3.30 1.97 1.87
C ILE A 26 4.00 2.87 2.87
N CYS A 27 3.24 3.69 3.58
CA CYS A 27 3.67 4.39 4.79
C CYS A 27 2.80 3.90 5.93
N GLU A 28 3.40 3.17 6.85
CA GLU A 28 2.74 2.49 7.94
C GLU A 28 3.05 3.17 9.28
N ALA A 29 2.03 3.30 10.13
CA ALA A 29 2.20 3.79 11.48
C ALA A 29 2.91 2.72 12.32
N THR A 30 3.68 3.12 13.32
CA THR A 30 4.35 2.12 14.16
C THR A 30 3.43 1.41 15.15
N ALA A 31 2.26 1.97 15.45
CA ALA A 31 1.25 1.35 16.29
C ALA A 31 -0.15 1.95 16.06
N GLY A 32 -1.15 1.07 15.93
CA GLY A 32 -2.57 1.42 15.80
C GLY A 32 -2.83 2.46 14.69
N ASP A 33 -3.78 3.35 14.95
CA ASP A 33 -4.12 4.45 14.03
C ASP A 33 -3.75 5.83 14.58
N ARG A 34 -2.48 6.01 15.00
CA ARG A 34 -2.01 7.27 15.61
C ARG A 34 -2.15 8.49 14.68
N HIS A 35 -2.29 8.27 13.38
CA HIS A 35 -2.37 9.32 12.37
C HIS A 35 -3.77 9.46 11.74
N ASN A 36 -4.79 8.76 12.27
CA ASN A 36 -6.18 8.77 11.80
C ASN A 36 -6.31 8.48 10.28
N TRP A 37 -5.61 7.45 9.81
CA TRP A 37 -5.69 6.97 8.42
C TRP A 37 -6.84 6.01 8.19
N GLY A 38 -7.42 5.42 9.25
CA GLY A 38 -8.73 4.77 9.23
C GLY A 38 -8.74 3.29 8.82
N ASN A 39 -7.59 2.62 8.81
CA ASN A 39 -7.44 1.22 8.38
C ASN A 39 -6.56 0.38 9.32
N ALA A 40 -6.44 0.77 10.59
CA ALA A 40 -5.85 -0.12 11.59
C ALA A 40 -6.84 -1.23 11.98
N THR A 41 -6.30 -2.39 12.30
CA THR A 41 -7.03 -3.49 12.95
C THR A 41 -6.50 -3.68 14.38
N GLU A 42 -6.99 -4.69 15.11
CA GLU A 42 -6.48 -5.01 16.45
C GLU A 42 -5.00 -5.43 16.41
N THR A 43 -4.57 -6.06 15.32
CA THR A 43 -3.23 -6.65 15.18
C THR A 43 -2.33 -5.92 14.19
N GLU A 44 -2.89 -5.07 13.32
CA GLU A 44 -2.14 -4.40 12.25
C GLU A 44 -2.29 -2.88 12.34
N PRO A 45 -1.19 -2.11 12.27
CA PRO A 45 -1.26 -0.66 12.29
C PRO A 45 -1.86 -0.10 11.00
N ALA A 46 -2.32 1.15 11.08
CA ALA A 46 -2.84 1.87 9.93
C ALA A 46 -1.73 2.21 8.92
N PHE A 47 -2.10 2.35 7.64
CA PHE A 47 -1.16 2.66 6.57
C PHE A 47 -1.76 3.54 5.46
N ILE A 48 -0.89 4.21 4.71
CA ILE A 48 -1.21 4.93 3.47
C ILE A 48 -0.50 4.24 2.32
N VAL A 49 -1.20 4.08 1.19
CA VAL A 49 -0.60 3.57 -0.05
C VAL A 49 -0.22 4.73 -0.97
N TYR A 50 0.90 4.60 -1.66
CA TYR A 50 1.33 5.44 -2.75
C TYR A 50 1.52 4.57 -3.99
N LEU A 51 0.75 4.88 -5.03
CA LEU A 51 0.74 4.16 -6.30
C LEU A 51 1.33 5.03 -7.41
N GLY A 52 2.42 4.58 -8.02
CA GLY A 52 3.08 5.23 -9.14
C GLY A 52 2.43 4.81 -10.45
N CYS A 53 2.16 5.78 -11.33
CA CYS A 53 1.66 5.49 -12.68
C CYS A 53 2.11 6.55 -13.69
N SER A 54 1.96 6.22 -14.98
CA SER A 54 2.08 7.19 -16.06
C SER A 54 0.87 8.13 -16.05
N LYS A 55 1.05 9.36 -16.55
CA LYS A 55 0.05 10.42 -16.44
C LYS A 55 -1.26 10.10 -17.18
N ASP A 56 -1.16 9.36 -18.28
CA ASP A 56 -2.29 8.90 -19.09
C ASP A 56 -3.14 7.82 -18.39
N LYS A 57 -2.56 7.06 -17.45
CA LYS A 57 -3.25 6.00 -16.68
C LYS A 57 -3.92 6.49 -15.41
N VAL A 58 -3.69 7.73 -14.98
CA VAL A 58 -4.21 8.28 -13.72
C VAL A 58 -5.73 8.14 -13.61
N ALA A 59 -6.47 8.49 -14.66
CA ALA A 59 -7.93 8.45 -14.65
C ALA A 59 -8.48 7.01 -14.49
N GLU A 60 -7.85 6.05 -15.18
CA GLU A 60 -8.19 4.63 -15.07
C GLU A 60 -7.91 4.10 -13.67
N LYS A 61 -6.73 4.41 -13.11
CA LYS A 61 -6.35 4.00 -11.75
C LYS A 61 -7.30 4.58 -10.71
N ILE A 62 -7.67 5.85 -10.78
CA ILE A 62 -8.65 6.44 -9.85
C ILE A 62 -10.00 5.73 -9.95
N LYS A 63 -10.48 5.46 -11.18
CA LYS A 63 -11.75 4.76 -11.37
C LYS A 63 -11.70 3.35 -10.76
N TYR A 64 -10.59 2.66 -10.92
CA TYR A 64 -10.36 1.35 -10.32
C TYR A 64 -10.34 1.44 -8.78
N ILE A 65 -9.56 2.38 -8.21
CA ILE A 65 -9.46 2.61 -6.77
C ILE A 65 -10.83 2.89 -6.14
N ASN A 66 -11.63 3.77 -6.76
CA ASN A 66 -12.94 4.16 -6.22
C ASN A 66 -14.02 3.07 -6.33
N ASN A 67 -13.90 2.14 -7.27
CA ASN A 67 -14.94 1.14 -7.54
C ASN A 67 -14.62 -0.26 -7.00
N ALA A 68 -13.33 -0.61 -6.90
CA ALA A 68 -12.90 -1.97 -6.59
C ALA A 68 -12.15 -2.06 -5.27
N LEU A 69 -11.44 -1.01 -4.85
CA LEU A 69 -10.64 -1.05 -3.63
C LEU A 69 -11.44 -0.50 -2.46
N GLY A 70 -11.39 -1.19 -1.33
CA GLY A 70 -12.00 -0.76 -0.08
C GLY A 70 -11.24 0.43 0.50
N CYS A 71 -11.41 1.63 -0.06
CA CYS A 71 -10.78 2.87 0.37
C CYS A 71 -11.78 4.03 0.40
N TYR A 72 -11.54 5.06 1.23
CA TYR A 72 -12.46 6.21 1.33
C TYR A 72 -11.94 7.47 0.64
N TRP A 73 -10.63 7.54 0.32
CA TRP A 73 -10.05 8.75 -0.26
C TRP A 73 -8.77 8.49 -1.05
N CYS A 74 -8.64 9.16 -2.20
CA CYS A 74 -7.40 9.22 -2.98
C CYS A 74 -7.10 10.62 -3.51
N GLU A 75 -5.81 10.95 -3.66
CA GLU A 75 -5.32 12.21 -4.21
C GLU A 75 -4.16 11.97 -5.18
N VAL A 76 -4.20 12.63 -6.34
CA VAL A 76 -3.07 12.66 -7.28
C VAL A 76 -2.12 13.78 -6.90
N ARG A 77 -0.82 13.46 -6.82
CA ARG A 77 0.22 14.44 -6.51
C ARG A 77 1.48 14.21 -7.33
N GLN A 78 2.41 15.16 -7.23
CA GLN A 78 3.75 14.96 -7.75
C GLN A 78 4.44 13.79 -7.02
N PRO A 79 5.15 12.91 -7.75
CA PRO A 79 5.84 11.78 -7.15
C PRO A 79 6.84 12.20 -6.07
N LYS A 80 6.73 11.56 -4.91
CA LYS A 80 7.61 11.82 -3.76
C LYS A 80 8.50 10.62 -3.47
N TYR A 81 7.92 9.43 -3.47
CA TYR A 81 8.63 8.18 -3.19
C TYR A 81 8.91 7.43 -4.50
N LEU A 82 8.04 7.58 -5.48
CA LEU A 82 8.09 6.87 -6.76
C LEU A 82 8.55 7.78 -7.90
N GLN A 83 9.77 8.33 -7.79
CA GLN A 83 10.30 9.39 -8.66
C GLN A 83 10.47 9.00 -10.14
N GLU A 84 10.48 7.70 -10.44
CA GLU A 84 10.54 7.17 -11.80
C GLU A 84 9.18 7.20 -12.53
N PHE A 85 8.09 7.50 -11.82
CA PHE A 85 6.75 7.63 -12.38
C PHE A 85 6.40 9.09 -12.65
N GLU A 86 5.42 9.34 -13.51
CA GLU A 86 4.97 10.69 -13.85
C GLU A 86 3.95 11.24 -12.84
N ALA A 87 3.22 10.35 -12.17
CA ALA A 87 2.21 10.67 -11.17
C ALA A 87 2.26 9.68 -10.00
N GLU A 88 1.93 10.16 -8.81
CA GLU A 88 1.78 9.34 -7.61
C GLU A 88 0.39 9.57 -7.02
N ILE A 89 -0.35 8.48 -6.80
CA ILE A 89 -1.69 8.50 -6.20
C ILE A 89 -1.54 8.08 -4.75
N LYS A 90 -1.87 8.99 -3.82
CA LYS A 90 -1.94 8.72 -2.40
C LYS A 90 -3.33 8.17 -2.06
N ILE A 91 -3.41 7.01 -1.44
CA ILE A 91 -4.66 6.32 -1.11
C ILE A 91 -4.75 6.12 0.41
N ARG A 92 -5.91 6.42 0.99
CA ARG A 92 -6.20 6.29 2.42
C ARG A 92 -7.38 5.37 2.69
N GLY A 93 -7.31 4.68 3.82
CA GLY A 93 -8.36 3.78 4.26
C GLY A 93 -8.45 2.49 3.46
N MET A 94 -7.42 2.16 2.68
CA MET A 94 -7.35 0.87 1.99
C MET A 94 -7.26 -0.25 3.02
N GLN A 95 -8.10 -1.27 2.92
CA GLN A 95 -7.95 -2.46 3.74
C GLN A 95 -6.72 -3.27 3.35
N ARG A 96 -6.10 -3.96 4.31
CA ARG A 96 -4.87 -4.71 4.07
C ARG A 96 -5.15 -5.97 3.26
N HIS A 97 -6.13 -6.77 3.66
CA HIS A 97 -6.49 -8.01 3.01
C HIS A 97 -7.82 -7.85 2.28
N SER A 98 -7.97 -8.48 1.12
CA SER A 98 -9.26 -8.53 0.43
C SER A 98 -10.24 -9.39 1.21
N ASP A 99 -11.53 -9.06 1.08
CA ASP A 99 -12.63 -9.85 1.62
C ASP A 99 -13.68 -10.10 0.53
N ASP A 100 -14.82 -10.69 0.89
CA ASP A 100 -15.89 -11.04 -0.04
C ASP A 100 -16.54 -9.80 -0.71
N GLU A 101 -16.35 -8.60 -0.13
CA GLU A 101 -17.03 -7.37 -0.55
C GLU A 101 -16.10 -6.42 -1.31
N THR A 102 -14.83 -6.36 -0.93
CA THR A 102 -13.88 -5.35 -1.41
C THR A 102 -12.45 -5.87 -1.57
N ASN A 103 -11.72 -5.33 -2.54
CA ASN A 103 -10.32 -5.67 -2.75
C ASN A 103 -9.40 -4.80 -1.87
N GLY A 104 -8.37 -5.42 -1.30
CA GLY A 104 -7.37 -4.81 -0.42
C GLY A 104 -6.01 -4.53 -1.09
N LEU A 105 -5.00 -4.35 -0.25
CA LEU A 105 -3.60 -4.14 -0.65
C LEU A 105 -3.02 -5.38 -1.33
N ASP A 106 -3.37 -6.58 -0.88
CA ASP A 106 -3.05 -7.87 -1.50
C ASP A 106 -3.40 -7.93 -2.99
N PHE A 107 -4.64 -7.57 -3.33
CA PHE A 107 -5.09 -7.55 -4.72
C PHE A 107 -4.38 -6.45 -5.52
N LEU A 108 -4.18 -5.27 -4.93
CA LEU A 108 -3.44 -4.20 -5.59
C LEU A 108 -2.02 -4.66 -5.93
N LEU A 109 -1.32 -5.29 -4.97
CA LEU A 109 0.03 -5.81 -5.22
C LEU A 109 0.03 -6.89 -6.28
N TRP A 110 -0.96 -7.79 -6.30
CA TRP A 110 -1.11 -8.78 -7.36
C TRP A 110 -1.24 -8.11 -8.74
N ALA A 111 -2.13 -7.12 -8.88
CA ALA A 111 -2.34 -6.40 -10.12
C ALA A 111 -1.11 -5.59 -10.57
N GLU A 112 -0.39 -4.97 -9.62
CA GLU A 112 0.81 -4.18 -9.89
C GLU A 112 2.08 -5.04 -10.09
N ASN A 113 2.01 -6.33 -9.78
CA ASN A 113 3.07 -7.32 -9.98
C ASN A 113 2.81 -8.18 -11.23
N ASP A 114 2.21 -7.59 -12.26
CA ASP A 114 1.86 -8.26 -13.54
C ASP A 114 1.01 -9.53 -13.36
N PHE A 115 0.13 -9.54 -12.34
CA PHE A 115 -0.73 -10.67 -11.99
C PHE A 115 0.04 -11.96 -11.62
N ASN A 116 1.33 -11.84 -11.29
CA ASN A 116 2.10 -12.95 -10.76
C ASN A 116 1.59 -13.30 -9.37
N TYR A 117 1.39 -14.59 -9.13
CA TYR A 117 0.99 -15.13 -7.84
C TYR A 117 1.97 -14.68 -6.73
N ILE A 118 1.41 -14.29 -5.59
CA ILE A 118 2.14 -13.90 -4.39
C ILE A 118 1.70 -14.87 -3.30
N GLU A 119 2.65 -15.57 -2.67
CA GLU A 119 2.34 -16.48 -1.56
C GLU A 119 1.85 -15.68 -0.34
N SER A 120 0.89 -16.23 0.41
CA SER A 120 0.36 -15.56 1.62
C SER A 120 1.47 -15.25 2.63
N ASP A 121 2.37 -16.20 2.86
CA ASP A 121 3.50 -16.01 3.78
C ASP A 121 4.46 -14.91 3.29
N GLU A 122 4.68 -14.80 1.96
CA GLU A 122 5.47 -13.72 1.36
C GLU A 122 4.78 -12.37 1.55
N TYR A 123 3.48 -12.31 1.28
CA TYR A 123 2.66 -11.12 1.47
C TYR A 123 2.66 -10.65 2.92
N ASP A 124 2.39 -11.55 3.86
CA ASP A 124 2.33 -11.25 5.28
C ASP A 124 3.69 -10.83 5.82
N TYR A 125 4.77 -11.46 5.36
CA TYR A 125 6.13 -11.08 5.72
C TYR A 125 6.43 -9.62 5.34
N TYR A 126 6.11 -9.22 4.11
CA TYR A 126 6.43 -7.88 3.62
C TYR A 126 5.46 -6.79 4.05
N THR A 127 4.21 -7.14 4.36
CA THR A 127 3.18 -6.15 4.71
C THR A 127 2.92 -6.05 6.21
N THR A 128 3.05 -7.12 6.98
CA THR A 128 2.77 -7.10 8.44
C THR A 128 4.03 -7.30 9.29
N GLY A 129 5.14 -7.74 8.68
CA GLY A 129 6.34 -8.16 9.40
C GLY A 129 6.18 -9.53 10.07
N TYR A 130 5.16 -10.29 9.71
CA TYR A 130 5.00 -11.68 10.16
C TYR A 130 6.21 -12.51 9.75
N GLN A 131 6.84 -13.16 10.73
CA GLN A 131 7.88 -14.14 10.48
C GLN A 131 7.35 -15.51 10.88
N PRO A 132 7.19 -16.46 9.93
CA PRO A 132 6.79 -17.81 10.29
C PRO A 132 7.83 -18.39 11.26
N ARG A 133 7.36 -18.75 12.47
CA ARG A 133 8.20 -19.43 13.47
C ARG A 133 8.36 -20.88 13.03
N TRP A 134 9.50 -21.19 12.41
CA TRP A 134 9.97 -22.56 12.27
C TRP A 134 10.68 -23.01 13.55
#